data_AF-A0A815UIS7-F1
#
_entry.id   AF-A0A815UIS7-F1
#
_cell.length_a   1.000
_cell.length_b   1.000
_cell.length_c   1.000
_cell.angle_alpha   90.00
_cell.angle_beta   90.00
_cell.angle_gamma   90.00
#
_symmetry.space_group_name_H-M   'P 1'
#
loop_
_entity.id
_entity.type
_entity.pdbx_description
1 polymer ?
#
loop_
_entity_poly.entity_id
_entity_poly.type
_entity_poly.pdbx_seq_one_letter_code
_entity_poly.pdbx_strand_id
1 'polypeptide(L)'
;MIRRQRTVETIDADGCLPEKLRKTYHDEDFILHEDKNLIIFTTKTNLSILKQNKHWFADGTFKVCPDDYYQLFTLHAMMTDAIIPLVYGLLIGKSAQDYNSSFEKVLVQDNFQPESIMTDFETGTINSVREMLPNVLHKGIL
;
A
#
# COMPACT_ATOMS: atom_id res chain seq x y z
N MET A 1 21.14 13.00 18.02
CA MET A 1 20.36 11.73 18.04
C MET A 1 20.97 10.82 16.99
N ILE A 2 21.68 9.77 17.41
CA ILE A 2 22.45 8.90 16.51
C ILE A 2 21.44 8.01 15.77
N ARG A 3 21.22 8.27 14.47
CA ARG A 3 20.53 7.33 13.59
C ARG A 3 21.41 6.09 13.49
N ARG A 4 21.00 4.97 14.09
CA ARG A 4 21.50 3.65 13.70
C ARG A 4 21.17 3.50 12.22
N GLN A 5 22.16 3.64 11.34
CA GLN A 5 22.07 3.07 10.00
C GLN A 5 21.98 1.55 10.20
N ARG A 6 20.75 1.02 10.19
CA ARG A 6 20.58 -0.38 9.80
C ARG A 6 21.12 -0.45 8.39
N THR A 7 22.08 -1.33 8.16
CA THR A 7 22.53 -1.67 6.82
C THR A 7 21.30 -1.95 5.97
N VAL A 8 21.03 -1.10 4.99
CA VAL A 8 19.95 -1.31 4.04
C VAL A 8 20.37 -2.52 3.24
N GLU A 9 19.67 -3.63 3.44
CA GLU A 9 19.90 -4.79 2.59
C GLU A 9 19.35 -4.43 1.22
N THR A 10 20.29 -4.22 0.32
CA THR A 10 20.01 -3.85 -1.05
C THR A 10 19.31 -5.01 -1.75
N ILE A 11 18.49 -4.62 -2.71
CA ILE A 11 17.99 -5.44 -3.79
C ILE A 11 19.07 -6.45 -4.24
N ASP A 12 18.70 -7.72 -4.44
CA ASP A 12 19.61 -8.78 -4.83
C ASP A 12 20.18 -8.57 -6.26
N ALA A 13 21.04 -9.49 -6.70
CA ALA A 13 21.73 -9.38 -7.98
C ALA A 13 20.80 -9.28 -9.20
N ASP A 14 19.54 -9.72 -9.05
CA ASP A 14 18.53 -9.73 -10.11
C ASP A 14 17.59 -8.51 -10.03
N GLY A 15 17.79 -7.62 -9.07
CA GLY A 15 16.91 -6.48 -8.87
C GLY A 15 15.63 -6.84 -8.12
N CYS A 16 15.62 -7.95 -7.38
CA CYS A 16 14.51 -8.38 -6.53
C CYS A 16 14.81 -8.21 -5.03
N LEU A 17 13.76 -8.14 -4.21
CA LEU A 17 13.88 -8.13 -2.77
C LEU A 17 14.42 -9.49 -2.26
N PRO A 18 15.36 -9.47 -1.29
CA PRO A 18 15.88 -10.68 -0.68
C PRO A 18 14.79 -11.63 -0.19
N GLU A 19 14.95 -12.93 -0.42
CA GLU A 19 14.00 -14.00 -0.05
C GLU A 19 13.40 -13.87 1.35
N LYS A 20 14.23 -13.52 2.34
CA LYS A 20 13.79 -13.36 3.74
C LYS A 20 12.78 -12.23 3.99
N LEU A 21 12.65 -11.28 3.05
CA LEU A 21 11.65 -10.20 3.10
C LEU A 21 10.37 -10.56 2.34
N ARG A 22 10.37 -11.69 1.62
CA ARG A 22 9.25 -12.08 0.76
C ARG A 22 8.12 -12.77 1.52
N LYS A 23 8.37 -13.18 2.77
CA LYS A 23 7.43 -13.90 3.62
C LYS A 23 7.28 -13.28 4.99
N THR A 24 6.14 -13.51 5.62
CA THR A 24 5.90 -13.17 7.02
C THR A 24 6.62 -14.13 7.97
N TYR A 25 6.66 -13.81 9.26
CA TYR A 25 7.15 -14.73 10.31
C TYR A 25 6.35 -16.03 10.43
N HIS A 26 5.16 -16.09 9.82
CA HIS A 26 4.32 -17.28 9.76
C HIS A 26 4.43 -18.03 8.42
N ASP A 27 5.46 -17.73 7.62
CA ASP A 27 5.73 -18.34 6.29
C ASP A 27 4.65 -18.07 5.23
N GLU A 28 3.80 -17.05 5.44
CA GLU A 28 2.83 -16.57 4.44
C GLU A 28 3.52 -15.65 3.43
N ASP A 29 3.21 -15.81 2.14
CA ASP A 29 3.68 -14.90 1.09
C ASP A 29 3.27 -13.45 1.40
N PHE A 30 4.24 -12.54 1.30
CA PHE A 30 4.08 -11.14 1.65
C PHE A 30 4.36 -10.17 0.51
N ILE A 31 4.71 -10.67 -0.69
CA ILE A 31 4.87 -9.85 -1.90
C ILE A 31 3.73 -10.15 -2.85
N LEU A 32 2.93 -9.13 -3.11
CA LEU A 32 1.84 -9.18 -4.10
C LEU A 32 2.32 -8.79 -5.49
N HIS A 33 3.16 -7.76 -5.57
CA HIS A 33 3.70 -7.23 -6.83
C HIS A 33 5.08 -6.66 -6.60
N GLU A 34 5.97 -6.79 -7.58
CA GLU A 34 7.32 -6.26 -7.52
C GLU A 34 7.80 -5.93 -8.93
N ASP A 35 8.07 -4.65 -9.17
CA ASP A 35 8.87 -4.16 -10.27
C ASP A 35 9.65 -2.90 -9.84
N LYS A 36 10.38 -2.31 -10.78
CA LYS A 36 11.22 -1.12 -10.55
C LYS A 36 10.48 0.13 -10.07
N ASN A 37 9.16 0.23 -10.29
CA ASN A 37 8.35 1.40 -10.02
C ASN A 37 7.42 1.20 -8.81
N LEU A 38 7.09 -0.06 -8.51
CA LEU A 38 6.08 -0.40 -7.53
C LEU A 38 6.39 -1.75 -6.89
N ILE A 39 6.47 -1.75 -5.57
CA ILE A 39 6.44 -2.99 -4.78
C ILE A 39 5.23 -2.93 -3.85
N ILE A 40 4.43 -3.99 -3.86
CA ILE A 40 3.29 -4.13 -2.96
C ILE A 40 3.51 -5.31 -2.02
N PHE A 41 3.44 -5.01 -0.73
CA PHE A 41 3.45 -5.97 0.34
C PHE A 41 2.05 -6.15 0.90
N THR A 42 1.56 -7.38 0.88
CA THR A 42 0.33 -7.79 1.56
C THR A 42 0.25 -9.31 1.56
N THR A 43 -0.68 -9.86 2.32
CA THR A 43 -0.95 -11.30 2.35
C THR A 43 -2.37 -11.61 1.91
N LYS A 44 -2.68 -12.88 1.64
CA LYS A 44 -4.05 -13.31 1.35
C LYS A 44 -4.97 -13.03 2.55
N THR A 45 -4.46 -13.21 3.76
CA THR A 45 -5.17 -12.88 5.00
C THR A 45 -5.51 -11.38 5.06
N ASN A 46 -4.55 -10.51 4.77
CA ASN A 46 -4.76 -9.06 4.75
C ASN A 46 -5.80 -8.65 3.70
N LEU A 47 -5.74 -9.20 2.49
CA LEU A 47 -6.72 -8.95 1.44
C LEU A 47 -8.13 -9.42 1.84
N SER A 48 -8.24 -10.57 2.50
CA SER A 48 -9.51 -11.06 3.04
C SER A 48 -10.09 -10.11 4.09
N ILE A 49 -9.26 -9.58 5.00
CA ILE A 49 -9.71 -8.59 6.00
C ILE A 49 -10.14 -7.30 5.30
N LEU A 50 -9.36 -6.82 4.32
CA LEU A 50 -9.67 -5.60 3.58
C LEU A 50 -11.03 -5.73 2.85
N LYS A 51 -11.31 -6.88 2.24
CA LYS A 51 -12.58 -7.19 1.56
C LYS A 51 -13.79 -7.20 2.50
N GLN A 52 -13.63 -7.68 3.72
CA GLN A 52 -14.72 -7.75 4.70
C GLN A 52 -15.09 -6.36 5.25
N ASN A 53 -14.23 -5.36 5.05
CA ASN A 53 -14.41 -4.01 5.57
C ASN A 53 -14.95 -3.05 4.52
N LYS A 54 -16.00 -2.33 4.90
CA LYS A 54 -16.69 -1.34 4.04
C LYS A 54 -16.04 0.04 4.06
N HIS A 55 -15.23 0.33 5.06
CA HIS A 55 -14.60 1.64 5.24
C HIS A 55 -13.09 1.48 5.21
N TRP A 56 -12.47 2.01 4.17
CA TRP A 56 -11.03 1.97 3.96
C TRP A 56 -10.40 3.30 4.33
N PHE A 57 -9.12 3.25 4.67
CA PHE A 57 -8.30 4.44 4.89
C PHE A 57 -7.00 4.29 4.11
N ALA A 58 -6.53 5.37 3.50
CA ALA A 58 -5.27 5.40 2.80
C ALA A 58 -4.38 6.53 3.31
N ASP A 59 -3.09 6.27 3.42
CA ASP A 59 -2.09 7.25 3.87
C ASP A 59 -0.83 7.13 3.01
N GLY A 60 -0.32 8.28 2.56
CA GLY A 60 0.99 8.40 1.91
C GLY A 60 2.00 9.01 2.88
N THR A 61 3.07 8.28 3.18
CA THR A 61 4.14 8.78 4.08
C THR A 61 5.52 8.75 3.44
N PHE A 62 6.17 9.92 3.45
CA PHE A 62 7.49 10.14 2.86
C PHE A 62 8.65 9.82 3.82
N LYS A 63 8.38 9.79 5.13
CA LYS A 63 9.44 9.83 6.18
C LYS A 63 10.23 8.52 6.34
N VAL A 64 9.73 7.42 5.79
CA VAL A 64 10.22 6.05 6.02
C VAL A 64 10.52 5.29 4.71
N CYS A 65 10.59 6.01 3.59
CA CYS A 65 10.80 5.41 2.28
C CYS A 65 12.31 5.15 2.01
N PRO A 66 12.70 4.00 1.41
CA PRO A 66 14.03 3.82 0.86
C PRO A 66 14.33 4.87 -0.23
N ASP A 67 15.60 5.22 -0.43
CA ASP A 67 16.02 6.31 -1.34
C ASP A 67 15.54 6.13 -2.80
N ASP A 68 15.32 4.88 -3.23
CA ASP A 68 14.85 4.55 -4.59
C ASP A 68 13.35 4.78 -4.80
N TYR A 69 12.58 5.04 -3.73
CA TYR A 69 11.14 5.21 -3.78
C TYR A 69 10.73 6.57 -3.20
N TYR A 70 9.69 7.17 -3.76
CA TYR A 70 9.22 8.49 -3.35
C TYR A 70 8.42 8.42 -2.05
N GLN A 71 7.58 7.38 -1.89
CA GLN A 71 6.73 7.25 -0.71
C GLN A 71 6.35 5.81 -0.39
N LEU A 72 5.97 5.61 0.88
CA LEU A 72 5.20 4.46 1.32
C LEU A 72 3.72 4.84 1.32
N PHE A 73 2.94 4.24 0.42
CA PHE A 73 1.48 4.31 0.39
C PHE A 73 0.90 3.12 1.14
N THR A 74 -0.16 3.31 1.92
CA THR A 74 -0.76 2.23 2.72
C THR A 74 -2.27 2.23 2.63
N LEU A 75 -2.87 1.04 2.55
CA LEU A 75 -4.31 0.83 2.71
C LEU A 75 -4.59 0.16 4.05
N HIS A 76 -5.62 0.64 4.71
CA HIS A 76 -6.01 0.23 6.04
C HIS A 76 -7.49 -0.11 6.09
N ALA A 77 -7.83 -0.93 7.07
CA ALA A 77 -9.20 -1.14 7.48
C ALA A 77 -9.32 -1.03 9.01
N MET A 78 -10.54 -0.82 9.49
CA MET A 78 -10.85 -0.91 10.91
C MET A 78 -10.96 -2.38 11.31
N MET A 79 -10.19 -2.79 12.30
CA MET A 79 -10.32 -4.10 12.93
C MET A 79 -10.54 -3.88 14.42
N THR A 80 -11.66 -4.40 14.91
CA THR A 80 -12.21 -4.10 16.24
C THR A 80 -12.26 -2.59 16.49
N ASP A 81 -11.27 -2.03 17.19
CA ASP A 81 -11.22 -0.62 17.61
C ASP A 81 -9.94 0.08 17.12
N ALA A 82 -9.22 -0.50 16.16
CA ALA A 82 -7.99 0.06 15.61
C ALA A 82 -8.01 0.11 14.08
N ILE A 83 -7.41 1.16 13.52
CA ILE A 83 -7.12 1.23 12.08
C ILE A 83 -5.77 0.55 11.87
N ILE A 84 -5.77 -0.56 11.12
CA ILE A 84 -4.57 -1.36 10.87
C ILE A 84 -4.17 -1.32 9.40
N PRO A 85 -2.87 -1.13 9.07
CA PRO A 85 -2.40 -1.21 7.71
C PRO A 85 -2.34 -2.66 7.22
N LEU A 86 -2.95 -2.90 6.05
CA LEU A 86 -3.13 -4.23 5.45
C LEU A 86 -2.38 -4.37 4.12
N VAL A 87 -2.22 -3.27 3.40
CA VAL A 87 -1.45 -3.21 2.15
C VAL A 87 -0.43 -2.09 2.27
N TYR A 88 0.80 -2.37 1.83
CA TYR A 88 1.91 -1.42 1.81
C TYR A 88 2.46 -1.35 0.39
N GLY A 89 2.52 -0.16 -0.19
CA GLY A 89 3.06 0.10 -1.52
C GLY A 89 4.27 1.02 -1.44
N LEU A 90 5.42 0.59 -1.94
CA LEU A 90 6.54 1.48 -2.22
C LEU A 90 6.38 2.02 -3.64
N LEU A 91 6.11 3.33 -3.76
CA LEU A 91 5.81 3.99 -5.05
C LEU A 91 6.95 4.96 -5.39
N ILE A 92 7.31 5.03 -6.68
CA ILE A 92 8.31 5.99 -7.19
C ILE A 92 7.78 7.41 -7.38
N GLY A 93 6.49 7.63 -7.16
CA GLY A 93 5.84 8.91 -7.39
C GLY A 93 4.56 9.07 -6.60
N LYS A 94 3.87 10.17 -6.87
CA LYS A 94 2.63 10.59 -6.19
C LYS A 94 1.58 11.16 -7.16
N SER A 95 1.74 10.86 -8.44
CA SER A 95 0.74 11.18 -9.43
C SER A 95 -0.46 10.24 -9.28
N ALA A 96 -1.61 10.62 -9.84
CA ALA A 96 -2.77 9.72 -9.89
C ALA A 96 -2.42 8.37 -10.54
N GLN A 97 -1.54 8.37 -11.55
CA GLN A 97 -1.10 7.16 -12.24
C GLN A 97 -0.29 6.21 -11.32
N ASP A 98 0.54 6.77 -10.43
CA ASP A 98 1.31 5.97 -9.47
C ASP A 98 0.38 5.24 -8.50
N TYR A 99 -0.62 5.95 -7.97
CA TYR A 99 -1.65 5.36 -7.12
C TYR A 99 -2.56 4.39 -7.87
N ASN A 100 -2.96 4.71 -9.12
CA ASN A 100 -3.77 3.82 -9.96
C ASN A 100 -3.09 2.47 -10.13
N SER A 101 -1.79 2.48 -10.39
CA SER A 101 -1.00 1.26 -10.53
C SER A 101 -1.04 0.42 -9.25
N SER A 102 -0.92 1.05 -8.08
CA SER A 102 -1.07 0.35 -6.79
C SER A 102 -2.48 -0.20 -6.59
N PHE A 103 -3.53 0.60 -6.83
CA PHE A 103 -4.91 0.17 -6.68
C PHE A 103 -5.26 -0.96 -7.64
N GLU A 104 -4.84 -0.89 -8.92
CA GLU A 104 -5.11 -1.91 -9.92
C GLU A 104 -4.60 -3.28 -9.46
N LYS A 105 -3.33 -3.36 -9.01
CA LYS A 105 -2.73 -4.62 -8.53
C LYS A 105 -3.45 -5.22 -7.33
N VAL A 106 -3.99 -4.38 -6.45
CA VAL A 106 -4.80 -4.82 -5.30
C VAL A 106 -6.20 -5.24 -5.74
N LEU A 107 -6.88 -4.42 -6.53
CA LEU A 107 -8.28 -4.61 -6.91
C LEU A 107 -8.49 -5.81 -7.83
N VAL A 108 -7.49 -6.24 -8.61
CA VAL A 108 -7.61 -7.47 -9.43
C VAL A 108 -7.56 -8.75 -8.60
N GLN A 109 -7.20 -8.69 -7.30
CA GLN A 109 -7.09 -9.87 -6.46
C GLN A 109 -8.45 -10.43 -6.02
N ASP A 110 -9.48 -9.58 -5.97
CA ASP A 110 -10.82 -9.98 -5.55
C ASP A 110 -11.87 -8.93 -5.93
N ASN A 111 -13.15 -9.25 -5.78
CA ASN A 111 -14.25 -8.31 -5.96
C ASN A 111 -14.46 -7.45 -4.69
N PHE A 112 -13.60 -6.45 -4.51
CA PHE A 112 -13.70 -5.48 -3.41
C PHE A 112 -14.87 -4.52 -3.63
N GLN A 113 -15.68 -4.30 -2.58
CA GLN A 113 -16.83 -3.39 -2.61
C GLN A 113 -16.84 -2.47 -1.38
N PRO A 114 -15.80 -1.62 -1.18
CA PRO A 114 -15.84 -0.63 -0.12
C PRO A 114 -16.96 0.39 -0.37
N GLU A 115 -17.57 0.88 0.70
CA GLU A 115 -18.59 1.94 0.65
C GLU A 115 -17.95 3.33 0.79
N SER A 116 -16.85 3.43 1.53
CA SER A 116 -16.09 4.68 1.64
C SER A 116 -14.60 4.46 1.75
N ILE A 117 -13.83 5.41 1.24
CA ILE A 117 -12.39 5.50 1.48
C ILE A 117 -12.04 6.90 1.99
N MET A 118 -11.18 6.94 2.99
CA MET A 118 -10.66 8.16 3.57
C MET A 118 -9.19 8.31 3.24
N THR A 119 -8.77 9.44 2.68
CA THR A 119 -7.37 9.67 2.30
C THR A 119 -6.89 11.02 2.81
N ASP A 120 -5.58 11.22 2.79
CA ASP A 120 -5.02 12.57 2.86
C ASP A 120 -5.50 13.44 1.66
N PHE A 121 -5.40 14.75 1.78
CA PHE A 121 -5.85 15.71 0.77
C PHE A 121 -4.91 15.80 -0.45
N GLU A 122 -4.07 14.80 -0.67
CA GLU A 122 -3.17 14.81 -1.81
C GLU A 122 -3.93 14.61 -3.12
N THR A 123 -3.86 15.59 -4.03
CA THR A 123 -4.60 15.59 -5.31
C THR A 123 -4.43 14.30 -6.12
N GLY A 124 -3.24 13.70 -6.11
CA GLY A 124 -2.98 12.44 -6.80
C GLY A 124 -3.85 11.30 -6.27
N THR A 125 -3.90 11.14 -4.95
CA THR A 125 -4.71 10.12 -4.28
C THR A 125 -6.21 10.33 -4.52
N ILE A 126 -6.69 11.58 -4.45
CA ILE A 126 -8.09 11.92 -4.71
C ILE A 126 -8.50 11.52 -6.14
N ASN A 127 -7.70 11.89 -7.13
CA ASN A 127 -7.98 11.58 -8.53
C ASN A 127 -7.95 10.07 -8.77
N SER A 128 -6.96 9.37 -8.20
CA SER A 128 -6.86 7.91 -8.31
C SER A 128 -8.06 7.18 -7.71
N VAL A 129 -8.52 7.60 -6.52
CA VAL A 129 -9.74 7.04 -5.91
C VAL A 129 -10.96 7.23 -6.81
N ARG A 130 -11.12 8.41 -7.42
CA ARG A 130 -12.25 8.67 -8.34
C ARG A 130 -12.21 7.78 -9.58
N GLU A 131 -11.02 7.46 -10.09
CA GLU A 131 -10.83 6.63 -11.28
C GLU A 131 -11.00 5.14 -10.96
N MET A 132 -10.35 4.66 -9.89
CA MET A 132 -10.28 3.23 -9.56
C MET A 132 -11.45 2.74 -8.72
N LEU A 133 -12.10 3.64 -7.98
CA LEU A 133 -13.20 3.37 -7.06
C LEU A 133 -14.37 4.37 -7.29
N PRO A 134 -14.93 4.46 -8.51
CA PRO A 134 -15.83 5.56 -8.91
C PRO A 134 -17.15 5.64 -8.14
N ASN A 135 -17.59 4.53 -7.52
CA ASN A 135 -18.82 4.45 -6.74
C ASN A 135 -18.61 4.55 -5.23
N VAL A 136 -17.39 4.83 -4.79
CA VAL A 136 -17.01 4.86 -3.37
C VAL A 136 -17.08 6.28 -2.82
N LEU A 137 -17.64 6.45 -1.63
CA LEU A 137 -17.66 7.75 -0.96
C LEU A 137 -16.25 8.13 -0.51
N HIS A 138 -15.65 9.12 -1.15
CA HIS A 138 -14.38 9.68 -0.73
C HIS A 138 -14.56 10.70 0.40
N LYS A 139 -13.86 10.50 1.52
CA LYS A 139 -13.86 11.40 2.69
C LYS A 139 -12.45 11.97 2.90
N GLY A 140 -12.31 13.28 3.13
CA GLY A 140 -11.03 13.89 3.50
C GLY A 140 -10.89 14.11 5.01
N ILE A 141 -9.66 14.07 5.55
CA ILE A 141 -9.34 14.45 6.94
C ILE A 141 -8.65 15.83 6.94
N LEU A 142 -9.27 16.83 7.57
CA LEU A 142 -8.71 18.16 7.87
C LEU A 142 -7.66 18.13 8.97
#